data_AF-A0A6L9EQJ4-F1
#
_entry.id   AF-A0A6L9EQJ4-F1
#
_cell.length_a   1.000
_cell.length_b   1.000
_cell.length_c   1.000
_cell.angle_alpha   90.00
_cell.angle_beta   90.00
_cell.angle_gamma   90.00
#
_symmetry.space_group_name_H-M   'P 1'
#
loop_
_entity.id
_entity.type
_entity.pdbx_description
1 polymer ?
#
loop_
_entity_poly.entity_id
_entity_poly.type
_entity_poly.pdbx_seq_one_letter_code
_entity_poly.pdbx_strand_id
1 'polypeptide(L)'
;MEYIFLHELLHIKKNHILVNYIIFTLSTIHWFNPIIRYSLNKIKEDMEIICDSEVLNILDYNKKLQYGNLLLDLQEISTRAPWLPQMAGIINNKNKLKRRIEMIKKFKKSTYNKLSIIALTGVILIGGAVLTEAKTANANAYKAQVIEDKLDYDFVNDEEVIGKWEAVDFIKNEDDFNPSVKSWKGDLYLKDLIFLKDGQMAQPIAENVISDETTPVDWLTWTKGIVMHYGDKTASSYKIKEINGEKYMIYQWKSGDYTLRGQTPWYYVLKQVK
;
A
#
# COMPACT_ATOMS: atom_id res chain seq x y z
N MET A 1 51.46 -10.38 -1.20
CA MET A 1 50.67 -11.21 -2.12
C MET A 1 50.10 -12.45 -1.45
N GLU A 2 50.91 -13.28 -0.77
CA GLU A 2 50.44 -14.49 -0.07
C GLU A 2 49.24 -14.24 0.88
N TYR A 3 49.27 -13.15 1.65
CA TYR A 3 48.18 -12.81 2.57
C TYR A 3 46.84 -12.49 1.88
N ILE A 4 46.88 -11.99 0.64
CA ILE A 4 45.66 -11.73 -0.16
C ILE A 4 45.08 -13.06 -0.64
N PHE A 5 45.93 -13.99 -1.11
CA PHE A 5 45.45 -15.32 -1.48
C PHE A 5 44.80 -16.05 -0.31
N LEU A 6 45.37 -15.95 0.89
CA LEU A 6 44.77 -16.50 2.09
C LEU A 6 43.40 -15.86 2.40
N HIS A 7 43.28 -14.54 2.24
CA HIS A 7 42.02 -13.80 2.39
C HIS A 7 40.94 -14.32 1.43
N GLU A 8 41.26 -14.43 0.14
CA GLU A 8 40.32 -14.93 -0.87
C GLU A 8 39.90 -16.39 -0.64
N LEU A 9 40.84 -17.25 -0.21
CA LEU A 9 40.52 -18.63 0.16
C LEU A 9 39.54 -18.70 1.34
N LEU A 10 39.60 -17.75 2.27
CA LEU A 10 38.66 -17.67 3.39
C LEU A 10 37.26 -17.25 2.95
N HIS A 11 37.13 -16.38 1.93
CA HIS A 11 35.84 -16.08 1.31
C HIS A 11 35.18 -17.33 0.72
N ILE A 12 35.98 -18.16 0.04
CA ILE A 12 35.51 -19.44 -0.53
C ILE A 12 35.14 -20.41 0.60
N LYS A 13 36.02 -20.59 1.60
CA LYS A 13 35.79 -21.50 2.74
C LYS A 13 34.53 -21.16 3.53
N LYS A 14 34.17 -19.87 3.64
CA LYS A 14 32.98 -19.40 4.37
C LYS A 14 31.73 -19.28 3.50
N ASN A 15 31.78 -19.76 2.24
CA ASN A 15 30.66 -19.72 1.30
C ASN A 15 30.08 -18.30 1.13
N HIS A 16 30.91 -17.26 1.19
CA HIS A 16 30.46 -15.88 0.98
C HIS A 16 29.82 -15.67 -0.41
N ILE A 17 30.12 -16.56 -1.37
CA ILE A 17 29.46 -16.63 -2.67
C ILE A 17 27.94 -16.84 -2.52
N LEU A 18 27.51 -17.79 -1.67
CA LEU A 18 26.09 -18.04 -1.43
C LEU A 18 25.41 -16.83 -0.76
N VAL A 19 26.09 -16.20 0.19
CA VAL A 19 25.60 -14.97 0.84
C VAL A 19 25.44 -13.83 -0.18
N ASN A 20 26.38 -13.69 -1.12
CA ASN A 20 26.28 -12.72 -2.20
C ASN A 20 25.09 -12.98 -3.12
N TYR A 21 24.76 -14.25 -3.43
CA TYR A 21 23.54 -14.58 -4.16
C TYR A 21 22.28 -14.14 -3.41
N ILE A 22 22.21 -14.40 -2.10
CA ILE A 22 21.07 -13.95 -1.26
C ILE A 22 20.96 -12.42 -1.26
N ILE A 23 22.08 -11.72 -1.07
CA ILE A 23 22.11 -10.27 -1.09
C ILE A 23 21.64 -9.72 -2.44
N PHE A 24 22.05 -10.32 -3.55
CA PHE A 24 21.62 -9.91 -4.89
C PHE A 24 20.11 -10.08 -5.05
N THR A 25 19.57 -11.26 -4.74
CA THR A 25 18.13 -11.53 -4.83
C THR A 25 17.31 -10.58 -3.96
N LEU A 26 17.72 -10.37 -2.70
CA LEU A 26 17.02 -9.44 -1.79
C LEU A 26 17.14 -7.98 -2.25
N SER A 27 18.29 -7.59 -2.84
CA SER A 27 18.47 -6.23 -3.38
C SER A 27 17.56 -5.98 -4.58
N THR A 28 17.31 -6.99 -5.41
CA THR A 28 16.39 -6.91 -6.56
C THR A 28 14.95 -6.82 -6.11
N ILE A 29 14.53 -7.66 -5.15
CA ILE A 29 13.16 -7.65 -4.61
C ILE A 29 12.87 -6.34 -3.87
N HIS A 30 13.82 -5.87 -3.05
CA HIS A 30 13.68 -4.69 -2.21
C HIS A 30 14.42 -3.47 -2.76
N TRP A 31 14.48 -3.33 -4.08
CA TRP A 31 15.24 -2.26 -4.74
C TRP A 31 14.83 -0.85 -4.29
N PHE A 32 13.55 -0.67 -3.90
CA PHE A 32 12.98 0.58 -3.42
C PHE A 32 13.20 0.85 -1.92
N ASN A 33 13.61 -0.15 -1.12
CA ASN A 33 13.73 0.00 0.33
C ASN A 33 15.16 0.43 0.73
N PRO A 34 15.37 1.70 1.13
CA PRO A 34 16.71 2.21 1.46
C PRO A 34 17.31 1.55 2.71
N ILE A 35 16.48 1.15 3.68
CA ILE A 35 16.93 0.52 4.93
C ILE A 35 17.49 -0.87 4.63
N ILE A 36 16.77 -1.68 3.85
CA ILE A 36 17.23 -3.02 3.47
C ILE A 36 18.52 -2.92 2.66
N ARG A 37 18.59 -2.00 1.70
CA ARG A 37 19.82 -1.78 0.90
C ARG A 37 21.01 -1.39 1.77
N TYR A 38 20.81 -0.52 2.76
CA TYR A 38 21.85 -0.17 3.73
C TYR A 38 22.32 -1.39 4.54
N SER A 39 21.38 -2.17 5.08
CA SER A 39 21.68 -3.40 5.85
C SER A 39 22.44 -4.43 5.02
N LEU A 40 22.04 -4.66 3.77
CA LEU A 40 22.72 -5.58 2.85
C LEU A 40 24.15 -5.11 2.52
N ASN A 41 24.37 -3.79 2.41
CA ASN A 41 25.72 -3.23 2.26
C ASN A 41 26.57 -3.43 3.52
N LYS A 42 25.96 -3.38 4.71
CA LYS A 42 26.67 -3.66 5.97
C LYS A 42 27.08 -5.11 6.11
N ILE A 43 26.25 -6.05 5.67
CA ILE A 43 26.62 -7.47 5.62
C ILE A 43 27.90 -7.68 4.77
N LYS A 44 28.02 -6.98 3.63
CA LYS A 44 29.24 -7.05 2.81
C LYS A 44 30.47 -6.52 3.54
N GLU A 45 30.34 -5.42 4.28
CA GLU A 45 31.43 -4.89 5.10
C GLU A 45 31.82 -5.87 6.22
N ASP A 46 30.85 -6.51 6.85
CA ASP A 46 31.11 -7.47 7.93
C ASP A 46 31.76 -8.76 7.41
N MET A 47 31.47 -9.20 6.18
CA MET A 47 32.16 -10.32 5.53
C MET A 47 33.67 -10.06 5.41
N GLU A 48 34.08 -8.85 4.99
CA GLU A 48 35.50 -8.48 4.92
C GLU A 48 36.17 -8.50 6.29
N ILE A 49 35.48 -7.97 7.31
CA ILE A 49 36.00 -7.97 8.69
C ILE A 49 36.17 -9.39 9.23
N ILE A 50 35.25 -10.30 8.92
CA ILE A 50 35.35 -11.71 9.31
C ILE A 50 36.58 -12.36 8.65
N CYS A 51 36.78 -12.15 7.34
CA CYS A 51 37.94 -12.68 6.64
C CYS A 51 39.25 -12.10 7.19
N ASP A 52 39.35 -10.77 7.33
CA ASP A 52 40.50 -10.10 7.92
C ASP A 52 40.82 -10.67 9.31
N SER A 53 39.79 -10.85 10.16
CA SER A 53 39.95 -11.40 11.52
C SER A 53 40.51 -12.83 11.53
N GLU A 54 40.12 -13.64 10.55
CA GLU A 54 40.56 -15.03 10.42
C GLU A 54 41.99 -15.12 9.86
N VAL A 55 42.36 -14.23 8.93
CA VAL A 55 43.76 -14.05 8.51
C VAL A 55 44.62 -13.69 9.73
N LEU A 56 44.18 -12.75 10.57
CA LEU A 56 44.93 -12.35 11.78
C LEU A 56 45.00 -13.44 12.86
N ASN A 57 44.09 -14.42 12.84
CA ASN A 57 44.17 -15.61 13.70
C ASN A 57 45.26 -16.59 13.25
N ILE A 58 45.56 -16.63 11.95
CA ILE A 58 46.56 -17.50 11.33
C ILE A 58 47.95 -16.87 11.39
N LEU A 59 48.05 -15.54 11.29
CA LEU A 59 49.33 -14.82 11.20
C LEU A 59 50.02 -14.58 12.56
N ASP A 60 51.34 -14.73 12.56
CA ASP A 60 52.22 -14.29 13.65
C ASP A 60 52.22 -12.76 13.80
N TYR A 61 52.56 -12.25 14.98
CA TYR A 61 52.51 -10.81 15.30
C TYR A 61 53.22 -9.92 14.26
N ASN A 62 54.45 -10.27 13.86
CA ASN A 62 55.23 -9.49 12.88
C ASN A 62 54.60 -9.47 11.47
N LYS A 63 53.81 -10.49 11.12
CA LYS A 63 53.15 -10.61 9.81
C LYS A 63 51.83 -9.82 9.74
N LYS A 64 51.21 -9.49 10.88
CA LYS A 64 49.97 -8.69 10.94
C LYS A 64 50.19 -7.25 10.45
N LEU A 65 51.33 -6.65 10.79
CA LEU A 65 51.70 -5.32 10.31
C LEU A 65 51.92 -5.31 8.79
N GLN A 66 52.61 -6.33 8.26
CA GLN A 66 52.84 -6.47 6.83
C GLN A 66 51.52 -6.63 6.05
N TYR A 67 50.57 -7.38 6.60
CA TYR A 67 49.24 -7.51 6.03
C TYR A 67 48.47 -6.19 6.01
N GLY A 68 48.48 -5.43 7.12
CA GLY A 68 47.85 -4.11 7.19
C GLY A 68 48.42 -3.11 6.18
N ASN A 69 49.74 -3.08 6.01
CA ASN A 69 50.41 -2.24 5.00
C ASN A 69 50.04 -2.67 3.58
N LEU A 70 50.01 -3.97 3.31
CA LEU A 70 49.58 -4.49 2.00
C LEU A 70 48.15 -4.06 1.62
N LEU A 71 47.23 -3.99 2.59
CA LEU A 71 45.87 -3.48 2.35
C LEU A 71 45.84 -1.98 2.02
N LEU A 72 46.72 -1.19 2.63
CA LEU A 72 46.87 0.24 2.32
C LEU A 72 47.41 0.43 0.90
N ASP A 73 48.45 -0.31 0.53
CA ASP A 73 49.07 -0.24 -0.80
C ASP A 73 48.07 -0.63 -1.91
N LEU A 74 47.29 -1.69 -1.69
CA LEU A 74 46.24 -2.12 -2.63
C LEU A 74 45.15 -1.07 -2.81
N GLN A 75 44.74 -0.41 -1.72
CA GLN A 75 43.74 0.64 -1.81
C GLN A 75 44.24 1.82 -2.63
N GLU A 76 45.49 2.23 -2.40
CA GLU A 76 46.09 3.35 -3.10
C GLU A 76 46.08 3.11 -4.62
N ILE A 77 46.41 1.89 -5.05
CA ILE A 77 46.32 1.46 -6.45
C ILE A 77 44.88 1.52 -6.97
N SER A 78 43.89 1.03 -6.22
CA SER A 78 42.47 1.01 -6.66
C SER A 78 41.87 2.40 -6.82
N THR A 79 42.28 3.37 -6.00
CA THR A 79 41.73 4.74 -6.02
C THR A 79 42.21 5.59 -7.18
N ARG A 80 43.22 5.13 -7.93
CA ARG A 80 43.80 5.84 -9.08
C ARG A 80 43.02 5.61 -10.40
N ALA A 81 41.95 4.82 -10.41
CA ALA A 81 41.12 4.56 -11.60
C ALA A 81 39.66 5.06 -11.44
N PRO A 82 39.36 6.36 -11.65
CA PRO A 82 38.04 6.93 -11.43
C PRO A 82 37.34 7.19 -12.77
N TRP A 83 36.68 6.20 -13.39
CA TRP A 83 35.98 6.46 -14.66
C TRP A 83 34.55 5.91 -14.75
N LEU A 84 33.77 5.81 -13.66
CA LEU A 84 32.33 5.57 -13.81
C LEU A 84 31.48 6.29 -12.72
N PRO A 85 30.59 7.24 -13.11
CA PRO A 85 29.66 7.93 -12.20
C PRO A 85 28.71 7.00 -11.43
N GLN A 86 28.46 5.78 -11.94
CA GLN A 86 27.68 4.74 -11.27
C GLN A 86 28.35 4.19 -10.00
N MET A 87 29.63 4.53 -9.75
CA MET A 87 30.39 4.14 -8.56
C MET A 87 30.27 5.14 -7.39
N ALA A 88 29.34 6.09 -7.41
CA ALA A 88 29.14 6.99 -6.27
C ALA A 88 28.82 6.23 -4.96
N GLY A 89 28.15 5.08 -5.03
CA GLY A 89 27.95 4.18 -3.88
C GLY A 89 29.23 3.46 -3.39
N ILE A 90 30.30 3.47 -4.20
CA ILE A 90 31.63 2.91 -3.90
C ILE A 90 32.56 3.99 -3.30
N ILE A 91 32.19 5.28 -3.36
CA ILE A 91 32.94 6.40 -2.75
C ILE A 91 33.17 6.21 -1.23
N ASN A 92 32.44 5.29 -0.58
CA ASN A 92 32.68 4.92 0.82
C ASN A 92 33.92 4.02 1.05
N ASN A 93 34.75 3.74 0.03
CA ASN A 93 35.89 2.81 0.14
C ASN A 93 36.93 3.26 1.18
N LYS A 94 37.19 4.57 1.31
CA LYS A 94 38.11 5.10 2.35
C LYS A 94 37.63 4.79 3.76
N ASN A 95 36.34 4.93 4.04
CA ASN A 95 35.76 4.64 5.36
C ASN A 95 35.76 3.13 5.64
N LYS A 96 35.52 2.30 4.61
CA LYS A 96 35.58 0.83 4.72
C LYS A 96 36.99 0.35 5.05
N LEU A 97 38.01 0.84 4.34
CA LEU A 97 39.39 0.50 4.64
C LEU A 97 39.82 0.97 6.02
N LYS A 98 39.46 2.22 6.39
CA LYS A 98 39.75 2.74 7.74
C LYS A 98 39.20 1.81 8.82
N ARG A 99 37.96 1.33 8.67
CA ARG A 99 37.34 0.36 9.60
C ARG A 99 38.11 -0.96 9.66
N ARG A 100 38.57 -1.50 8.53
CA ARG A 100 39.40 -2.71 8.48
C ARG A 100 40.74 -2.53 9.21
N ILE A 101 41.46 -1.44 8.93
CA ILE A 101 42.74 -1.12 9.58
C ILE A 101 42.56 -0.89 11.09
N GLU A 102 41.50 -0.20 11.51
CA GLU A 102 41.18 -0.03 12.93
C GLU A 102 40.89 -1.36 13.62
N MET A 103 40.17 -2.27 12.96
CA MET A 103 39.92 -3.62 13.45
C MET A 103 41.22 -4.41 13.57
N ILE A 104 42.08 -4.40 12.54
CA ILE A 104 43.39 -5.06 12.54
C ILE A 104 44.26 -4.55 13.71
N LYS A 105 44.32 -3.22 13.90
CA LYS A 105 45.09 -2.61 14.98
C LYS A 105 44.60 -3.00 16.37
N LYS A 106 43.28 -3.12 16.54
CA LYS A 106 42.63 -3.47 17.82
C LYS A 106 42.38 -4.97 17.96
N PHE A 107 42.89 -5.79 17.04
CA PHE A 107 42.59 -7.20 17.00
C PHE A 107 43.03 -7.89 18.29
N LYS A 108 42.08 -8.54 18.95
CA LYS A 108 42.32 -9.45 20.06
C LYS A 108 41.76 -10.81 19.67
N LYS A 109 42.50 -11.88 19.96
CA LYS A 109 42.03 -13.24 19.74
C LYS A 109 40.76 -13.44 20.56
N SER A 110 39.62 -13.52 19.87
CA SER A 110 38.33 -13.61 20.52
C SER A 110 38.13 -15.00 21.12
N THR A 111 37.62 -15.06 22.34
CA THR A 111 37.03 -16.27 22.92
C THR A 111 35.52 -16.14 22.77
N TYR A 112 34.87 -17.14 22.19
CA TYR A 112 33.42 -17.15 22.01
C TYR A 112 32.71 -16.88 23.34
N ASN A 113 31.97 -15.76 23.42
CA ASN A 113 31.14 -15.46 24.58
C ASN A 113 29.75 -16.07 24.37
N LYS A 114 29.35 -16.99 25.23
CA LYS A 114 28.02 -17.65 25.23
C LYS A 114 26.87 -16.63 25.25
N LEU A 115 27.11 -15.43 25.79
CA LEU A 115 26.15 -14.33 25.85
C LEU A 115 25.71 -13.83 24.46
N SER A 116 26.62 -13.82 23.47
CA SER A 116 26.29 -13.36 22.11
C SER A 116 25.36 -14.33 21.37
N ILE A 117 25.47 -15.64 21.66
CA ILE A 117 24.59 -16.66 21.09
C ILE A 117 23.18 -16.51 21.66
N ILE A 118 23.08 -16.30 22.99
CA ILE A 118 21.80 -16.08 23.69
C ILE A 118 21.09 -14.81 23.17
N ALA A 119 21.85 -13.73 22.93
CA ALA A 119 21.28 -12.51 22.38
C ALA A 119 20.74 -12.73 20.95
N LEU A 120 21.47 -13.47 20.11
CA LEU A 120 21.05 -13.76 18.74
C LEU A 120 19.79 -14.63 18.70
N THR A 121 19.72 -15.68 19.52
CA THR A 121 18.51 -16.52 19.61
C THR A 121 17.32 -15.73 20.12
N GLY A 122 17.51 -14.83 21.09
CA GLY A 122 16.45 -13.93 21.57
C GLY A 122 15.88 -13.06 20.45
N VAL A 123 16.73 -12.43 19.63
CA VAL A 123 16.30 -11.59 18.50
C VAL A 123 15.52 -12.40 17.45
N ILE A 124 15.96 -13.63 17.14
CA ILE A 124 15.27 -14.50 16.18
C ILE A 124 13.88 -14.90 16.70
N LEU A 125 13.77 -15.26 17.99
CA LEU A 125 12.49 -15.65 18.60
C LEU A 125 11.49 -14.49 18.63
N ILE A 126 11.96 -13.29 19.02
CA ILE A 126 11.12 -12.08 19.02
C ILE A 126 10.70 -11.73 17.60
N GLY A 127 11.62 -11.79 16.63
CA GLY A 127 11.31 -11.57 15.21
C GLY A 127 10.26 -12.55 14.69
N GLY A 128 10.35 -13.83 15.06
CA GLY A 128 9.38 -14.86 14.68
C GLY A 128 7.99 -14.64 15.28
N ALA A 129 7.91 -14.23 16.55
CA ALA A 129 6.65 -13.93 17.24
C ALA A 129 5.95 -12.69 16.65
N VAL A 130 6.70 -11.60 16.41
CA VAL A 130 6.12 -10.35 15.88
C VAL A 130 5.64 -10.50 14.43
N LEU A 131 6.33 -11.31 13.62
CA LEU A 131 5.96 -11.50 12.20
C LEU A 131 4.76 -12.45 11.99
N THR A 132 4.38 -13.26 12.98
CA THR A 132 3.29 -14.22 12.85
C THR A 132 1.90 -13.64 13.19
N GLU A 133 1.83 -12.54 13.94
CA GLU A 133 0.57 -11.89 14.32
C GLU A 133 -0.04 -11.00 13.22
N ALA A 134 0.72 -10.64 12.18
CA ALA A 134 0.23 -9.77 11.09
C ALA A 134 -0.92 -10.38 10.26
N LYS A 135 -1.14 -11.69 10.35
CA LYS A 135 -2.15 -12.41 9.55
C LYS A 135 -3.53 -12.48 10.23
N THR A 136 -3.60 -12.43 11.55
CA THR A 136 -4.86 -12.58 12.31
C THR A 136 -5.61 -11.27 12.51
N ALA A 137 -4.92 -10.13 12.64
CA ALA A 137 -5.59 -8.82 12.76
C ALA A 137 -6.25 -8.38 11.43
N ASN A 138 -5.67 -8.76 10.30
CA ASN A 138 -6.15 -8.38 8.98
C ASN A 138 -7.33 -9.24 8.50
N ALA A 139 -7.32 -10.55 8.72
CA ALA A 139 -8.40 -11.43 8.21
C ALA A 139 -9.79 -11.12 8.81
N ASN A 140 -9.85 -10.56 10.02
CA ASN A 140 -11.12 -10.20 10.67
C ASN A 140 -11.55 -8.74 10.38
N ALA A 141 -10.64 -7.87 9.96
CA ALA A 141 -10.97 -6.50 9.58
C ALA A 141 -11.62 -6.39 8.18
N TYR A 142 -11.40 -7.39 7.30
CA TYR A 142 -11.97 -7.42 5.94
C TYR A 142 -13.23 -8.27 5.78
N LYS A 143 -13.75 -8.88 6.86
CA LYS A 143 -15.17 -9.27 6.87
C LYS A 143 -16.00 -8.01 7.15
N ALA A 144 -15.98 -7.07 6.21
CA ALA A 144 -17.06 -6.10 6.14
C ALA A 144 -18.35 -6.92 6.00
N GLN A 145 -19.24 -6.84 6.99
CA GLN A 145 -20.59 -7.34 6.80
C GLN A 145 -21.17 -6.55 5.62
N VAL A 146 -21.39 -7.23 4.50
CA VAL A 146 -22.10 -6.64 3.37
C VAL A 146 -23.49 -6.30 3.87
N ILE A 147 -23.84 -5.02 3.83
CA ILE A 147 -25.18 -4.57 4.19
C ILE A 147 -26.08 -4.82 2.99
N GLU A 148 -27.13 -5.62 3.19
CA GLU A 148 -28.18 -5.86 2.21
C GLU A 148 -29.51 -5.36 2.80
N ASP A 149 -30.22 -4.53 2.05
CA ASP A 149 -31.55 -4.07 2.45
C ASP A 149 -32.62 -5.10 2.08
N LYS A 150 -33.76 -5.05 2.78
CA LYS A 150 -34.97 -5.76 2.34
C LYS A 150 -35.45 -5.14 1.02
N LEU A 151 -35.76 -5.96 0.01
CA LEU A 151 -36.30 -5.53 -1.30
C LEU A 151 -37.73 -6.02 -1.58
N ASP A 152 -38.31 -6.79 -0.67
CA ASP A 152 -39.66 -7.34 -0.81
C ASP A 152 -40.70 -6.33 -0.30
N TYR A 153 -41.03 -5.37 -1.17
CA TYR A 153 -42.07 -4.36 -0.94
C TYR A 153 -43.21 -4.56 -1.93
N ASP A 154 -44.44 -4.42 -1.43
CA ASP A 154 -45.63 -4.36 -2.29
C ASP A 154 -45.59 -3.09 -3.15
N PHE A 155 -46.02 -3.22 -4.39
CA PHE A 155 -46.10 -2.08 -5.30
C PHE A 155 -47.26 -1.15 -4.91
N VAL A 156 -46.94 0.11 -4.68
CA VAL A 156 -47.87 1.22 -4.45
C VAL A 156 -47.53 2.30 -5.44
N ASN A 157 -48.49 2.67 -6.28
CA ASN A 157 -48.30 3.70 -7.29
C ASN A 157 -48.13 5.10 -6.67
N ASP A 158 -47.28 5.92 -7.30
CA ASP A 158 -47.09 7.33 -7.01
C ASP A 158 -47.07 8.12 -8.33
N GLU A 159 -48.15 8.82 -8.64
CA GLU A 159 -48.23 9.58 -9.90
C GLU A 159 -47.29 10.78 -9.92
N GLU A 160 -46.88 11.28 -8.75
CA GLU A 160 -46.04 12.48 -8.65
C GLU A 160 -44.58 12.21 -9.04
N VAL A 161 -44.13 10.96 -8.90
CA VAL A 161 -42.74 10.57 -9.18
C VAL A 161 -42.47 10.33 -10.67
N ILE A 162 -43.52 10.06 -11.45
CA ILE A 162 -43.41 9.68 -12.86
C ILE A 162 -42.72 10.78 -13.68
N GLY A 163 -41.82 10.36 -14.57
CA GLY A 163 -41.08 11.24 -15.47
C GLY A 163 -39.61 11.37 -15.09
N LYS A 164 -38.96 12.36 -15.71
CA LYS A 164 -37.52 12.61 -15.60
C LYS A 164 -37.20 13.60 -14.48
N TRP A 165 -36.14 13.29 -13.73
CA TRP A 165 -35.61 14.10 -12.65
C TRP A 165 -34.12 14.30 -12.84
N GLU A 166 -33.66 15.55 -12.90
CA GLU A 166 -32.24 15.88 -13.10
C GLU A 166 -31.55 16.23 -11.79
N ALA A 167 -30.38 15.65 -11.54
CA ALA A 167 -29.60 15.90 -10.33
C ALA A 167 -29.05 17.34 -10.33
N VAL A 168 -29.40 18.10 -9.29
CA VAL A 168 -29.00 19.51 -9.12
C VAL A 168 -28.07 19.74 -7.93
N ASP A 169 -28.11 18.89 -6.91
CA ASP A 169 -27.25 19.01 -5.73
C ASP A 169 -26.98 17.65 -5.05
N PHE A 170 -26.01 17.63 -4.14
CA PHE A 170 -25.68 16.49 -3.30
C PHE A 170 -25.40 16.94 -1.87
N ILE A 171 -26.25 16.51 -0.94
CA ILE A 171 -26.31 17.02 0.44
C ILE A 171 -26.14 15.89 1.45
N LYS A 172 -25.69 16.25 2.66
CA LYS A 172 -25.48 15.28 3.73
C LYS A 172 -26.77 14.96 4.50
N ASN A 173 -27.58 15.97 4.80
CA ASN A 173 -28.88 15.82 5.46
C ASN A 173 -30.00 16.44 4.63
N GLU A 174 -31.23 15.93 4.76
CA GLU A 174 -32.39 16.44 4.00
C GLU A 174 -32.68 17.93 4.24
N ASP A 175 -32.33 18.45 5.42
CA ASP A 175 -32.56 19.84 5.83
C ASP A 175 -31.51 20.82 5.29
N ASP A 176 -30.41 20.31 4.73
CA ASP A 176 -29.34 21.13 4.17
C ASP A 176 -29.72 21.70 2.79
N PHE A 177 -30.80 21.22 2.17
CA PHE A 177 -31.18 21.62 0.83
C PHE A 177 -31.64 23.09 0.76
N ASN A 178 -30.97 23.88 -0.07
CA ASN A 178 -31.39 25.23 -0.44
C ASN A 178 -31.33 25.41 -1.97
N PRO A 179 -32.47 25.65 -2.65
CA PRO A 179 -32.48 25.84 -4.10
C PRO A 179 -31.62 27.00 -4.62
N SER A 180 -31.33 27.99 -3.77
CA SER A 180 -30.55 29.18 -4.14
C SER A 180 -29.04 28.99 -3.96
N VAL A 181 -28.61 27.96 -3.23
CA VAL A 181 -27.20 27.75 -2.87
C VAL A 181 -26.85 26.28 -3.06
N LYS A 182 -25.98 25.99 -4.03
CA LYS A 182 -25.49 24.63 -4.28
C LYS A 182 -24.52 24.21 -3.18
N SER A 183 -24.79 23.07 -2.55
CA SER A 183 -23.95 22.48 -1.50
C SER A 183 -22.72 21.79 -2.08
N TRP A 184 -22.92 20.99 -3.12
CA TRP A 184 -21.85 20.24 -3.78
C TRP A 184 -21.14 21.07 -4.85
N LYS A 185 -19.83 21.24 -4.72
CA LYS A 185 -19.02 22.06 -5.63
C LYS A 185 -18.43 21.30 -6.82
N GLY A 186 -18.43 19.97 -6.78
CA GLY A 186 -17.89 19.13 -7.85
C GLY A 186 -18.94 18.73 -8.88
N ASP A 187 -18.52 17.84 -9.79
CA ASP A 187 -19.44 17.16 -10.70
C ASP A 187 -20.24 16.10 -9.95
N LEU A 188 -21.52 15.99 -10.32
CA LEU A 188 -22.44 14.97 -9.79
C LEU A 188 -22.27 13.70 -10.61
N TYR A 189 -22.08 12.55 -9.95
CA TYR A 189 -21.92 11.27 -10.63
C TYR A 189 -23.24 10.81 -11.25
N LEU A 190 -24.32 10.81 -10.47
CA LEU A 190 -25.68 10.62 -10.95
C LEU A 190 -26.15 11.89 -11.67
N LYS A 191 -26.65 11.75 -12.90
CA LYS A 191 -27.13 12.89 -13.69
C LYS A 191 -28.65 12.98 -13.69
N ASP A 192 -29.34 11.85 -13.75
CA ASP A 192 -30.80 11.82 -13.70
C ASP A 192 -31.36 10.52 -13.11
N LEU A 193 -32.67 10.54 -12.87
CA LEU A 193 -33.50 9.36 -12.63
C LEU A 193 -34.78 9.50 -13.46
N ILE A 194 -35.24 8.39 -14.03
CA ILE A 194 -36.44 8.36 -14.87
C ILE A 194 -37.37 7.28 -14.37
N PHE A 195 -38.52 7.70 -13.86
CA PHE A 195 -39.56 6.84 -13.33
C PHE A 195 -40.61 6.58 -14.39
N LEU A 196 -40.79 5.31 -14.75
CA LEU A 196 -41.80 4.84 -15.67
C LEU A 196 -43.01 4.32 -14.90
N LYS A 197 -44.10 4.03 -15.61
CA LYS A 197 -45.31 3.47 -15.01
C LYS A 197 -45.07 2.06 -14.46
N ASP A 198 -45.99 1.61 -13.60
CA ASP A 198 -46.03 0.22 -13.09
C ASP A 198 -44.74 -0.22 -12.36
N GLY A 199 -44.08 0.72 -11.66
CA GLY A 199 -42.91 0.44 -10.84
C GLY A 199 -41.59 0.29 -11.63
N GLN A 200 -41.61 0.56 -12.93
CA GLN A 200 -40.44 0.44 -13.78
C GLN A 200 -39.58 1.71 -13.76
N MET A 201 -38.28 1.56 -13.97
CA MET A 201 -37.36 2.69 -14.17
C MET A 201 -36.55 2.49 -15.44
N ALA A 202 -36.21 3.58 -16.13
CA ALA A 202 -35.22 3.54 -17.19
C ALA A 202 -33.80 3.55 -16.60
N GLN A 203 -32.81 3.19 -17.42
CA GLN A 203 -31.41 3.27 -17.01
C GLN A 203 -31.05 4.72 -16.63
N PRO A 204 -30.53 4.99 -15.43
CA PRO A 204 -30.04 6.31 -15.06
C PRO A 204 -28.82 6.73 -15.88
N ILE A 205 -28.76 8.00 -16.24
CA ILE A 205 -27.54 8.60 -16.78
C ILE A 205 -26.57 8.83 -15.62
N ALA A 206 -25.37 8.29 -15.78
CA ALA A 206 -24.23 8.51 -14.90
C ALA A 206 -22.99 8.81 -15.74
N GLU A 207 -21.88 9.12 -15.09
CA GLU A 207 -20.62 9.36 -15.79
C GLU A 207 -20.25 8.16 -16.71
N ASN A 208 -20.15 8.42 -18.03
CA ASN A 208 -19.90 7.45 -19.09
C ASN A 208 -21.04 6.43 -19.38
N VAL A 209 -22.26 6.70 -18.93
CA VAL A 209 -23.45 5.87 -19.22
C VAL A 209 -24.46 6.69 -20.02
N ILE A 210 -24.89 6.18 -21.17
CA ILE A 210 -25.96 6.77 -22.00
C ILE A 210 -27.18 5.85 -21.82
N SER A 211 -28.37 6.43 -21.65
CA SER A 211 -29.61 5.67 -21.53
C SER A 211 -30.64 6.08 -22.58
N ASP A 212 -31.45 5.10 -22.96
CA ASP A 212 -32.74 5.33 -23.59
C ASP A 212 -33.75 5.59 -22.48
N GLU A 213 -34.28 6.83 -22.43
CA GLU A 213 -35.22 7.31 -21.41
C GLU A 213 -36.53 6.50 -21.33
N THR A 214 -36.77 5.62 -22.30
CA THR A 214 -38.03 4.86 -22.43
C THR A 214 -37.91 3.36 -22.17
N THR A 215 -36.69 2.81 -22.18
CA THR A 215 -36.49 1.37 -22.03
C THR A 215 -36.32 1.00 -20.55
N PRO A 216 -37.23 0.19 -19.97
CA PRO A 216 -37.14 -0.20 -18.57
C PRO A 216 -35.95 -1.15 -18.32
N VAL A 217 -35.42 -1.11 -17.10
CA VAL A 217 -34.38 -2.04 -16.64
C VAL A 217 -34.89 -2.94 -15.51
N ASP A 218 -34.50 -4.22 -15.54
CA ASP A 218 -34.96 -5.20 -14.54
C ASP A 218 -34.25 -5.08 -13.19
N TRP A 219 -33.11 -4.40 -13.13
CA TRP A 219 -32.28 -4.28 -11.94
C TRP A 219 -32.62 -3.06 -11.07
N LEU A 220 -33.51 -2.16 -11.53
CA LEU A 220 -33.93 -0.96 -10.82
C LEU A 220 -35.46 -0.77 -10.95
N THR A 221 -36.15 -0.78 -9.81
CA THR A 221 -37.61 -0.61 -9.75
C THR A 221 -37.98 0.37 -8.64
N TRP A 222 -39.24 0.80 -8.61
CA TRP A 222 -39.74 1.70 -7.58
C TRP A 222 -41.13 1.31 -7.07
N THR A 223 -41.40 1.73 -5.83
CA THR A 223 -42.72 1.79 -5.21
C THR A 223 -42.82 3.13 -4.49
N LYS A 224 -44.00 3.54 -4.03
CA LYS A 224 -44.18 4.85 -3.38
C LYS A 224 -43.16 5.06 -2.25
N GLY A 225 -42.30 6.07 -2.41
CA GLY A 225 -41.25 6.47 -1.47
C GLY A 225 -39.95 5.64 -1.47
N ILE A 226 -39.83 4.59 -2.30
CA ILE A 226 -38.64 3.70 -2.32
C ILE A 226 -38.24 3.35 -3.76
N VAL A 227 -36.95 3.40 -4.05
CA VAL A 227 -36.30 2.82 -5.23
C VAL A 227 -35.46 1.62 -4.80
N MET A 228 -35.61 0.49 -5.49
CA MET A 228 -34.94 -0.77 -5.19
C MET A 228 -33.95 -1.10 -6.29
N HIS A 229 -32.69 -1.33 -5.91
CA HIS A 229 -31.64 -1.77 -6.80
C HIS A 229 -31.26 -3.22 -6.49
N TYR A 230 -31.66 -4.16 -7.36
CA TYR A 230 -31.48 -5.60 -7.11
C TYR A 230 -30.03 -6.07 -7.23
N GLY A 231 -29.19 -5.39 -8.02
CA GLY A 231 -27.76 -5.70 -8.14
C GLY A 231 -26.99 -5.41 -6.84
N ASP A 232 -27.04 -4.16 -6.39
CA ASP A 232 -26.42 -3.68 -5.14
C ASP A 232 -27.18 -4.07 -3.87
N LYS A 233 -28.39 -4.62 -4.01
CA LYS A 233 -29.29 -5.00 -2.93
C LYS A 233 -29.61 -3.86 -1.96
N THR A 234 -29.94 -2.70 -2.51
CA THR A 234 -30.25 -1.49 -1.74
C THR A 234 -31.69 -1.04 -1.98
N ALA A 235 -32.31 -0.50 -0.92
CA ALA A 235 -33.61 0.15 -0.95
C ALA A 235 -33.44 1.61 -0.52
N SER A 236 -33.43 2.51 -1.49
CA SER A 236 -33.17 3.93 -1.33
C SER A 236 -34.48 4.70 -1.21
N SER A 237 -34.67 5.45 -0.13
CA SER A 237 -35.86 6.28 0.03
C SER A 237 -35.83 7.52 -0.88
N TYR A 238 -37.00 7.97 -1.29
CA TYR A 238 -37.16 9.29 -1.90
C TYR A 238 -38.33 10.06 -1.28
N LYS A 239 -38.23 11.39 -1.30
CA LYS A 239 -39.31 12.31 -0.91
C LYS A 239 -39.40 13.46 -1.91
N ILE A 240 -40.61 13.79 -2.33
CA ILE A 240 -40.87 14.93 -3.20
C ILE A 240 -41.21 16.14 -2.32
N LYS A 241 -40.59 17.28 -2.60
CA LYS A 241 -40.86 18.58 -1.98
C LYS A 241 -41.15 19.59 -3.09
N GLU A 242 -42.12 20.45 -2.85
CA GLU A 242 -42.39 21.59 -3.73
C GLU A 242 -41.86 22.87 -3.08
N ILE A 243 -41.01 23.60 -3.81
CA ILE A 243 -40.42 24.85 -3.34
C ILE A 243 -40.55 25.88 -4.46
N ASN A 244 -41.23 26.99 -4.19
CA ASN A 244 -41.47 28.07 -5.15
C ASN A 244 -42.13 27.60 -6.48
N GLY A 245 -43.02 26.61 -6.42
CA GLY A 245 -43.73 26.06 -7.59
C GLY A 245 -42.92 25.10 -8.45
N GLU A 246 -41.71 24.71 -8.00
CA GLU A 246 -40.88 23.70 -8.64
C GLU A 246 -40.77 22.47 -7.74
N LYS A 247 -40.80 21.27 -8.35
CA LYS A 247 -40.71 20.00 -7.64
C LYS A 247 -39.28 19.50 -7.56
N TYR A 248 -38.89 19.09 -6.36
CA TYR A 248 -37.59 18.53 -6.04
C TYR A 248 -37.75 17.18 -5.35
N MET A 249 -36.92 16.21 -5.75
CA MET A 249 -36.81 14.92 -5.11
C MET A 249 -35.54 14.88 -4.26
N ILE A 250 -35.68 14.55 -2.99
CA ILE A 250 -34.57 14.19 -2.12
C ILE A 250 -34.45 12.67 -2.16
N TYR A 251 -33.40 12.16 -2.80
CA TYR A 251 -33.15 10.74 -3.05
C TYR A 251 -31.96 10.25 -2.24
N GLN A 252 -32.16 9.21 -1.42
CA GLN A 252 -31.09 8.61 -0.62
C GLN A 252 -30.11 7.84 -1.51
N TRP A 253 -28.82 8.15 -1.40
CA TRP A 253 -27.76 7.52 -2.18
C TRP A 253 -27.03 6.43 -1.39
N LYS A 254 -27.40 5.18 -1.63
CA LYS A 254 -26.75 3.99 -1.06
C LYS A 254 -25.74 3.40 -2.04
N SER A 255 -24.48 3.81 -1.92
CA SER A 255 -23.37 3.34 -2.75
C SER A 255 -22.58 2.18 -2.11
N GLY A 256 -21.48 1.78 -2.74
CA GLY A 256 -20.50 0.86 -2.13
C GLY A 256 -19.95 1.32 -0.77
N ASP A 257 -19.93 2.62 -0.48
CA ASP A 257 -19.56 3.11 0.87
C ASP A 257 -20.62 2.74 1.92
N TYR A 258 -21.88 2.62 1.53
CA TYR A 258 -22.93 2.08 2.40
C TYR A 258 -22.80 0.55 2.50
N THR A 259 -22.86 -0.17 1.39
CA THR A 259 -22.95 -1.64 1.40
C THR A 259 -21.68 -2.32 1.89
N LEU A 260 -20.50 -1.76 1.62
CA LEU A 260 -19.20 -2.37 1.98
C LEU A 260 -18.52 -1.71 3.17
N ARG A 261 -18.87 -0.48 3.54
CA ARG A 261 -18.21 0.27 4.62
C ARG A 261 -19.17 0.73 5.72
N GLY A 262 -20.48 0.49 5.59
CA GLY A 262 -21.47 0.87 6.58
C GLY A 262 -21.58 2.37 6.84
N GLN A 263 -21.19 3.22 5.88
CA GLN A 263 -21.31 4.66 6.03
C GLN A 263 -22.76 5.11 5.90
N THR A 264 -23.13 6.20 6.58
CA THR A 264 -24.46 6.79 6.43
C THR A 264 -24.63 7.37 5.02
N PRO A 265 -25.70 7.00 4.29
CA PRO A 265 -25.98 7.54 2.96
C PRO A 265 -26.10 9.06 2.95
N TRP A 266 -25.68 9.67 1.85
CA TRP A 266 -25.97 11.06 1.53
C TRP A 266 -27.18 11.13 0.61
N TYR A 267 -27.60 12.33 0.21
CA TYR A 267 -28.80 12.53 -0.59
C TYR A 267 -28.50 13.31 -1.86
N TYR A 268 -28.96 12.78 -2.99
CA TYR A 268 -29.10 13.57 -4.21
C TYR A 268 -30.36 14.42 -4.11
N VAL A 269 -30.24 15.66 -4.57
CA VAL A 269 -31.41 16.49 -4.86
C VAL A 269 -31.60 16.52 -6.36
N LEU A 270 -32.75 16.07 -6.82
CA LEU A 270 -33.12 16.07 -8.23
C LEU A 270 -34.29 17.03 -8.45
N LYS A 271 -34.32 17.71 -9.60
CA LYS A 271 -35.39 18.62 -10.00
C LYS A 271 -36.22 17.95 -11.09
N GLN A 272 -37.55 18.04 -11.01
CA GLN A 272 -38.41 17.49 -12.06
C GLN A 272 -38.23 18.26 -13.37
N VAL A 273 -38.07 17.53 -14.47
CA VAL A 273 -38.08 18.09 -15.82
C VAL A 273 -39.53 18.18 -16.29
N LYS A 274 -39.92 19.38 -16.74
CA LYS A 274 -41.29 19.64 -17.26
C LYS A 274 -41.45 19.15 -18.69
#